data_AF-A0ABD4W4S6-F1
#
_entry.id   AF-A0ABD4W4S6-F1
#
_cell.length_a   1.000
_cell.length_b   1.000
_cell.length_c   1.000
_cell.angle_alpha   90.00
_cell.angle_beta   90.00
_cell.angle_gamma   90.00
#
_symmetry.space_group_name_H-M   'P 1'
#
loop_
_entity.id
_entity.type
_entity.pdbx_description
1 polymer ?
#
loop_
_entity_poly.entity_id
_entity_poly.type
_entity_poly.pdbx_seq_one_letter_code
_entity_poly.pdbx_strand_id
1 'polypeptide(L)'
;MTDNINPSHYKDGPFECIELSRLLSSDWGQAVQYCFRWQHKNGVEDLKKALWFINDALNHNVPPIAAWNREDACASEAKADMLLKILATENWADLGRFWLELEHGTAWTVRLALAEKINEIEKEGK
;
A
#
# COMPACT_ATOMS: atom_id res chain seq x y z
N MET A 1 -6.10 6.58 26.38
CA MET A 1 -5.50 7.75 25.71
C MET A 1 -5.14 7.34 24.30
N THR A 2 -5.51 8.12 23.30
CA THR A 2 -5.11 7.88 21.91
C THR A 2 -3.62 8.14 21.78
N ASP A 3 -2.87 7.17 21.26
CA ASP A 3 -1.46 7.37 20.91
C ASP A 3 -1.39 8.15 19.59
N ASN A 4 -0.98 9.42 19.66
CA ASN A 4 -0.87 10.28 18.49
C ASN A 4 0.39 9.99 17.65
N ILE A 5 1.37 9.25 18.19
CA ILE A 5 2.62 8.92 17.51
C ILE A 5 2.46 7.64 16.69
N ASN A 6 1.78 6.63 17.25
CA ASN A 6 1.44 5.39 16.55
C ASN A 6 -0.07 5.09 16.69
N PRO A 7 -0.93 5.76 15.89
CA PRO A 7 -2.38 5.67 16.03
C PRO A 7 -2.93 4.33 15.53
N SER A 8 -4.10 3.94 16.06
CA SER A 8 -4.68 2.60 15.87
C SER A 8 -4.94 2.20 14.42
N HIS A 9 -5.30 3.14 13.55
CA HIS A 9 -5.56 2.87 12.13
C HIS A 9 -4.34 2.39 11.32
N TYR A 10 -3.15 2.34 11.92
CA TYR A 10 -1.96 1.67 11.37
C TYR A 10 -1.66 0.32 12.02
N LYS A 11 -2.41 -0.06 13.07
CA LYS A 11 -2.28 -1.28 13.87
C LYS A 11 -3.42 -2.26 13.68
N ASP A 12 -4.54 -1.81 13.10
CA ASP A 12 -5.77 -2.59 13.01
C ASP A 12 -5.73 -3.70 11.95
N GLY A 13 -4.67 -3.75 11.12
CA GLY A 13 -4.47 -4.79 10.12
C GLY A 13 -3.80 -6.06 10.65
N PRO A 14 -3.50 -7.03 9.76
CA PRO A 14 -2.88 -8.30 10.17
C PRO A 14 -1.46 -8.14 10.75
N PHE A 15 -0.85 -6.97 10.59
CA PHE A 15 0.41 -6.53 11.16
C PHE A 15 0.44 -4.99 11.21
N GLU A 16 1.43 -4.37 11.86
CA GLU A 16 1.51 -2.89 11.85
C GLU A 16 1.95 -2.37 10.48
N CYS A 17 1.25 -1.39 9.91
CA CYS A 17 1.54 -0.82 8.59
C CYS A 17 3.01 -0.41 8.39
N ILE A 18 3.68 0.00 9.46
CA ILE A 18 5.10 0.36 9.42
C ILE A 18 6.02 -0.84 9.13
N GLU A 19 5.61 -2.08 9.41
CA GLU A 19 6.38 -3.29 9.11
C GLU A 19 6.57 -3.50 7.61
N LEU A 20 5.58 -3.11 6.81
CA LEU A 20 5.64 -3.13 5.35
C LEU A 20 6.17 -1.80 4.78
N SER A 21 5.58 -0.67 5.17
CA SER A 21 5.91 0.62 4.52
C SER A 21 7.38 1.04 4.68
N ARG A 22 8.10 0.57 5.70
CA ARG A 22 9.53 0.82 5.87
C ARG A 22 10.43 0.06 4.87
N LEU A 23 9.90 -1.00 4.25
CA LEU A 23 10.61 -1.81 3.26
C LEU A 23 10.45 -1.23 1.84
N LEU A 24 9.52 -0.30 1.68
CA LEU A 24 9.19 0.32 0.41
C LEU A 24 9.92 1.66 0.25
N SER A 25 10.12 2.07 -1.00
CA SER A 25 10.59 3.43 -1.29
C SER A 25 9.53 4.46 -0.87
N SER A 26 9.93 5.73 -0.74
CA SER A 26 9.12 6.76 -0.09
C SER A 26 7.69 6.88 -0.66
N ASP A 27 7.53 6.87 -1.98
CA ASP A 27 6.22 7.03 -2.62
C ASP A 27 5.35 5.79 -2.42
N TRP A 28 5.94 4.60 -2.57
CA TRP A 28 5.24 3.33 -2.36
C TRP A 28 4.87 3.10 -0.90
N GLY A 29 5.76 3.46 0.03
CA GLY A 29 5.48 3.43 1.47
C GLY A 29 4.32 4.35 1.85
N GLN A 30 4.27 5.56 1.28
CA GLN A 30 3.14 6.49 1.47
C GLN A 30 1.86 5.93 0.86
N ALA A 31 1.91 5.40 -0.37
CA ALA A 31 0.75 4.78 -1.01
C ALA A 31 0.15 3.65 -0.15
N VAL A 32 0.98 2.76 0.38
CA VAL A 32 0.55 1.69 1.30
C VAL A 32 -0.06 2.27 2.57
N GLN A 33 0.54 3.30 3.17
CA GLN A 33 -0.03 3.92 4.38
C GLN A 33 -1.43 4.50 4.16
N TYR A 34 -1.68 5.11 3.00
CA TYR A 34 -3.01 5.61 2.66
C TYR A 34 -3.99 4.46 2.41
N CYS A 35 -3.57 3.41 1.67
CA CYS A 35 -4.37 2.18 1.47
C CYS A 35 -4.63 1.43 2.78
N PHE A 36 -3.77 1.52 3.79
CA PHE A 36 -3.96 0.82 5.04
C PHE A 36 -5.07 1.44 5.89
N ARG A 37 -5.17 2.77 5.88
CA ARG A 37 -6.02 3.54 6.81
C ARG A 37 -7.33 4.04 6.22
N TRP A 38 -7.56 3.86 4.92
CA TRP A 38 -8.59 4.60 4.17
C TRP A 38 -9.99 4.45 4.77
N GLN A 39 -10.38 3.25 5.18
CA GLN A 39 -11.71 2.98 5.78
C GLN A 39 -11.88 3.61 7.17
N HIS A 40 -10.78 3.99 7.83
CA HIS A 40 -10.78 4.43 9.23
C HIS A 40 -10.41 5.92 9.40
N LYS A 41 -10.12 6.65 8.31
CA LYS A 41 -9.71 8.06 8.39
C LYS A 41 -10.41 8.97 7.39
N ASN A 42 -10.03 8.94 6.11
CA ASN A 42 -10.54 9.90 5.10
C ASN A 42 -11.31 9.23 3.94
N GLY A 43 -11.65 7.94 4.04
CA GLY A 43 -12.37 7.21 3.00
C GLY A 43 -11.64 7.21 1.66
N VAL A 44 -12.39 7.34 0.57
CA VAL A 44 -11.88 7.31 -0.82
C VAL A 44 -10.82 8.39 -1.10
N GLU A 45 -10.78 9.48 -0.32
CA GLU A 45 -9.76 10.52 -0.46
C GLU A 45 -8.36 9.97 -0.19
N ASP A 46 -8.20 9.09 0.80
CA ASP A 46 -6.91 8.44 1.06
C ASP A 46 -6.52 7.52 -0.11
N LEU A 47 -7.46 6.79 -0.73
CA LEU A 47 -7.14 5.99 -1.93
C LEU A 47 -6.69 6.87 -3.11
N LYS A 48 -7.28 8.05 -3.28
CA LYS A 48 -6.84 9.02 -4.31
C LYS A 48 -5.42 9.53 -4.03
N LYS A 49 -5.06 9.76 -2.77
CA LYS A 49 -3.67 10.09 -2.38
C LYS A 49 -2.73 8.94 -2.69
N ALA A 50 -3.11 7.70 -2.37
CA ALA A 50 -2.32 6.52 -2.73
C ALA A 50 -2.07 6.43 -4.24
N LEU A 51 -3.11 6.64 -5.05
CA LEU A 51 -2.99 6.66 -6.51
C LEU A 51 -2.08 7.78 -7.01
N TRP A 52 -2.12 8.96 -6.38
CA TRP A 52 -1.23 10.07 -6.69
C TRP A 52 0.25 9.70 -6.48
N PHE A 53 0.59 9.09 -5.33
CA PHE A 53 1.96 8.64 -5.05
C PHE A 53 2.44 7.56 -6.03
N ILE A 54 1.57 6.60 -6.40
CA ILE A 54 1.93 5.57 -7.38
C ILE A 54 2.20 6.18 -8.76
N ASN A 55 1.42 7.19 -9.17
CA ASN A 55 1.67 7.91 -10.41
C ASN A 55 2.99 8.69 -10.37
N ASP A 56 3.31 9.32 -9.25
CA ASP A 56 4.58 10.02 -9.09
C ASP A 56 5.78 9.05 -9.19
N ALA A 57 5.70 7.91 -8.49
CA ALA A 57 6.71 6.87 -8.55
C ALA A 57 6.92 6.36 -9.99
N LEU A 58 5.84 6.13 -10.74
CA LEU A 58 5.90 5.73 -12.15
C LEU A 58 6.56 6.81 -13.03
N ASN A 59 6.20 8.08 -12.85
CA ASN A 59 6.76 9.18 -13.63
C ASN A 59 8.27 9.36 -13.40
N HIS A 60 8.74 9.07 -12.19
CA HIS A 60 10.13 9.21 -11.79
C HIS A 60 10.91 7.90 -11.79
N ASN A 61 10.33 6.80 -12.27
CA ASN A 61 10.92 5.45 -12.29
C ASN A 61 11.41 4.98 -10.91
N VAL A 62 10.65 5.30 -9.86
CA VAL A 62 10.92 4.90 -8.48
C VAL A 62 10.43 3.45 -8.28
N PRO A 63 11.32 2.49 -7.94
CA PRO A 63 10.93 1.11 -7.72
C PRO A 63 10.14 0.93 -6.41
N PRO A 64 9.30 -0.11 -6.30
CA PRO A 64 8.55 -0.39 -5.07
C PRO A 64 9.41 -0.64 -3.83
N ILE A 65 10.43 -1.50 -3.94
CA ILE A 65 11.29 -1.89 -2.82
C ILE A 65 12.40 -0.87 -2.60
N ALA A 66 12.63 -0.48 -1.35
CA ALA A 66 13.78 0.34 -0.97
C ALA A 66 15.03 -0.54 -0.77
N ALA A 67 16.00 -0.44 -1.69
CA ALA A 67 17.31 -1.06 -1.51
C ALA A 67 18.31 -0.05 -0.90
N TRP A 68 18.65 -0.22 0.39
CA TRP A 68 19.66 0.61 1.06
C TRP A 68 21.09 0.17 0.71
N ASN A 69 21.29 -1.13 0.51
CA ASN A 69 22.50 -1.74 -0.03
C ASN A 69 22.12 -3.08 -0.72
N ARG A 70 23.08 -3.70 -1.43
CA ARG A 70 22.82 -4.94 -2.20
C ARG A 70 22.60 -6.17 -1.34
N GLU A 71 23.15 -6.22 -0.12
CA GLU A 71 23.08 -7.38 0.76
C GLU A 71 21.71 -7.48 1.45
N ASP A 72 21.14 -6.34 1.83
CA ASP A 72 19.83 -6.26 2.49
C ASP A 72 18.65 -6.32 1.51
N ALA A 73 18.87 -6.11 0.21
CA ALA A 73 17.82 -6.05 -0.79
C ALA A 73 16.98 -7.36 -0.83
N CYS A 74 17.64 -8.52 -0.91
CA CYS A 74 16.97 -9.82 -0.98
C CYS A 74 16.13 -10.13 0.28
N ALA A 75 16.65 -9.80 1.47
CA ALA A 75 15.93 -10.01 2.72
C ALA A 75 14.73 -9.06 2.86
N SER A 76 14.89 -7.79 2.44
CA SER A 76 13.82 -6.79 2.45
C SER A 76 12.69 -7.14 1.47
N GLU A 77 13.04 -7.65 0.29
CA GLU A 77 12.11 -8.09 -0.75
C GLU A 77 11.31 -9.30 -0.27
N ALA A 78 11.98 -10.36 0.22
CA ALA A 78 11.30 -11.54 0.75
C ALA A 78 10.34 -11.23 1.91
N LYS A 79 10.70 -10.27 2.78
CA LYS A 79 9.82 -9.82 3.85
C LYS A 79 8.64 -9.01 3.31
N ALA A 80 8.85 -8.12 2.34
CA ALA A 80 7.78 -7.36 1.72
C ALA A 80 6.77 -8.29 1.03
N ASP A 81 7.25 -9.29 0.27
CA ASP A 81 6.43 -10.30 -0.39
C ASP A 81 5.54 -11.04 0.62
N MET A 82 6.13 -11.52 1.72
CA MET A 82 5.38 -12.21 2.77
C MET A 82 4.26 -11.35 3.35
N LEU A 83 4.53 -10.06 3.62
CA LEU A 83 3.56 -9.13 4.19
C LEU A 83 2.46 -8.78 3.18
N LEU A 84 2.82 -8.56 1.90
CA LEU A 84 1.87 -8.29 0.83
C LEU A 84 0.93 -9.47 0.59
N LYS A 85 1.48 -10.69 0.62
CA LYS A 85 0.70 -11.94 0.53
C LYS A 85 -0.34 -12.07 1.63
N ILE A 86 0.02 -11.71 2.86
CA ILE A 86 -0.93 -11.69 3.98
C ILE A 86 -2.06 -10.71 3.69
N LEU A 87 -1.75 -9.48 3.28
CA LEU A 87 -2.78 -8.48 2.95
C LEU A 87 -3.68 -8.92 1.79
N ALA A 88 -3.11 -9.55 0.76
CA ALA A 88 -3.85 -10.09 -0.38
C ALA A 88 -4.79 -11.22 0.04
N THR A 89 -4.30 -12.15 0.88
CA THR A 89 -5.05 -13.31 1.37
C THR A 89 -6.22 -12.89 2.27
N GLU A 90 -5.99 -11.93 3.17
CA GLU A 90 -7.00 -11.41 4.09
C GLU A 90 -7.95 -10.38 3.44
N ASN A 91 -7.77 -10.07 2.15
CA ASN A 91 -8.44 -8.97 1.45
C ASN A 91 -8.43 -7.67 2.29
N TRP A 92 -7.29 -7.33 2.88
CA TRP A 92 -7.21 -6.26 3.87
C TRP A 92 -7.74 -4.94 3.28
N ALA A 93 -8.60 -4.28 4.04
CA ALA A 93 -9.27 -3.03 3.66
C ALA A 93 -10.00 -3.09 2.30
N ASP A 94 -10.45 -4.29 1.90
CA ASP A 94 -11.12 -4.57 0.62
C ASP A 94 -10.26 -4.20 -0.61
N LEU A 95 -8.94 -4.42 -0.50
CA LEU A 95 -7.93 -4.10 -1.50
C LEU A 95 -7.14 -5.34 -1.97
N GLY A 96 -7.71 -6.54 -1.87
CA GLY A 96 -7.04 -7.82 -2.16
C GLY A 96 -6.33 -7.87 -3.51
N ARG A 97 -6.96 -7.38 -4.58
CA ARG A 97 -6.33 -7.29 -5.90
C ARG A 97 -5.17 -6.31 -5.93
N PHE A 98 -5.29 -5.16 -5.27
CA PHE A 98 -4.20 -4.19 -5.18
C PHE A 98 -2.98 -4.79 -4.47
N TRP A 99 -3.19 -5.51 -3.37
CA TRP A 99 -2.10 -6.18 -2.65
C TRP A 99 -1.44 -7.27 -3.48
N LEU A 100 -2.22 -8.10 -4.18
CA LEU A 100 -1.71 -9.14 -5.08
C LEU A 100 -0.87 -8.56 -6.23
N GLU A 101 -1.34 -7.47 -6.84
CA GLU A 101 -0.60 -6.80 -7.91
C GLU A 101 0.69 -6.15 -7.38
N LEU A 102 0.72 -5.73 -6.11
CA LEU A 102 1.92 -5.15 -5.51
C LEU A 102 2.96 -6.22 -5.14
N GLU A 103 2.51 -7.45 -4.86
CA GLU A 103 3.37 -8.62 -4.61
C GLU A 103 4.01 -9.17 -5.90
N HIS A 104 3.25 -9.28 -6.98
CA HIS A 104 3.67 -10.04 -8.17
C HIS A 104 3.52 -9.32 -9.50
N GLY A 105 2.80 -8.20 -9.50
CA GLY A 105 2.49 -7.45 -10.69
C GLY A 105 3.59 -6.47 -11.09
N THR A 106 3.17 -5.50 -11.89
CA THR A 106 4.01 -4.37 -12.29
C THR A 106 3.46 -3.10 -11.64
N ALA A 107 4.28 -2.07 -11.52
CA ALA A 107 3.81 -0.77 -11.03
C ALA A 107 2.56 -0.25 -11.78
N TRP A 108 2.44 -0.58 -13.08
CA TRP A 108 1.26 -0.28 -13.88
C TRP A 108 0.01 -1.05 -13.45
N THR A 109 0.11 -2.36 -13.20
CA THR A 109 -1.05 -3.17 -12.80
C THR A 109 -1.50 -2.83 -11.39
N VAL A 110 -0.57 -2.48 -10.50
CA VAL A 110 -0.89 -1.92 -9.17
C VAL A 110 -1.70 -0.64 -9.28
N ARG A 111 -1.22 0.31 -10.11
CA ARG A 111 -1.92 1.57 -10.40
C ARG A 111 -3.33 1.33 -10.95
N LEU A 112 -3.45 0.38 -11.89
CA LEU A 112 -4.73 0.04 -12.51
C LEU A 112 -5.72 -0.53 -11.48
N ALA A 113 -5.29 -1.50 -10.67
CA ALA A 113 -6.13 -2.12 -9.64
C ALA A 113 -6.68 -1.08 -8.66
N LEU A 114 -5.84 -0.15 -8.21
CA LEU A 114 -6.29 0.92 -7.31
C LEU A 114 -7.26 1.90 -7.98
N ALA A 115 -6.98 2.29 -9.23
CA ALA A 115 -7.87 3.18 -9.98
C ALA A 115 -9.24 2.55 -10.24
N GLU A 116 -9.28 1.25 -10.55
CA GLU A 116 -10.54 0.50 -10.72
C GLU A 116 -11.32 0.43 -9.40
N LYS A 117 -10.65 0.17 -8.27
CA LYS A 117 -11.31 0.16 -6.96
C LYS A 117 -11.88 1.52 -6.57
N ILE A 118 -11.17 2.61 -6.84
CA ILE A 118 -11.68 3.98 -6.62
C ILE A 118 -12.95 4.20 -7.44
N ASN A 119 -12.93 3.84 -8.73
CA ASN A 119 -14.09 4.00 -9.61
C ASN A 119 -15.29 3.13 -9.17
N GLU A 120 -15.05 1.94 -8.64
CA GLU A 120 -16.07 1.05 -8.06
C GLU A 120 -16.75 1.74 -6.87
N ILE A 121 -15.98 2.19 -5.87
CA ILE A 121 -16.49 2.87 -4.67
C ILE A 121 -17.28 4.14 -5.04
N GLU A 122 -16.80 4.93 -6.01
CA GLU A 122 -17.48 6.15 -6.46
C GLU A 122 -18.78 5.88 -7.25
N LYS A 123 -18.93 4.69 -7.84
CA LYS A 123 -20.18 4.28 -8.48
C LYS A 123 -21.19 3.76 -7.47
N GLU A 124 -20.75 3.08 -6.42
CA GLU A 124 -21.61 2.58 -5.34
C GLU A 124 -22.11 3.69 -4.41
N GLY A 125 -21.34 4.77 -4.27
CA GLY A 125 -21.72 5.95 -3.47
C GLY A 125 -22.58 6.99 -4.20
N LYS A 126 -22.98 6.74 -5.46
CA LYS A 126 -23.93 7.55 -6.23
C LYS A 126 -25.28 6.87 -6.33
#